data_AF-A0A8H3A822-F1
#
_entry.id   AF-A0A8H3A822-F1
#
_cell.length_a   1.000
_cell.length_b   1.000
_cell.length_c   1.000
_cell.angle_alpha   90.00
_cell.angle_beta   90.00
_cell.angle_gamma   90.00
#
_symmetry.space_group_name_H-M   'P 1'
#
loop_
_entity.id
_entity.type
_entity.pdbx_description
1 polymer ?
#
loop_
_entity_poly.entity_id
_entity_poly.type
_entity_poly.pdbx_seq_one_letter_code
_entity_poly.pdbx_strand_id
1 'polypeptide(L)'
;MWEFAQDLGPRVIWPPEDLEDPDNFDPEGAMPNLHRSIIRLNEKQSIEPIFREVCDFYSDFMTRVFYDYSLVSKTLVEWMLQRYKLSDSAKHGMLATIFLIRSQYERSMLADPLRKRAKEFYSLATHRLSRELDNISLSPLTKLAGLTEIMNYEYNAGNLPNYYAHGDQAAPLVKLIMGGETIDLLNLCGEQTFDVRFFAWWDIMSSMSTSRPTRFKYISNLAHATQSNISQESGIEWICGCPNVLAILLARTTALRHAQLPYQEMVSRGSELEQIIRDWQFHPLWAKASLLRVARICAQEIWRHTGILYVHHAIFRSDASHPLVKDSVKNIIKLAATLKPGGTPDCFLAAPYFINLGLVLAEIPAVTLTLSLEVMPEKSCEMIIWFWKNFSYSD
;
A
#
# COMPACT_ATOMS: atom_id res chain seq x y z
N MET A 1 10.19 -19.82 5.39
CA MET A 1 11.03 -18.62 5.13
C MET A 1 10.38 -17.40 5.75
N TRP A 2 9.12 -17.07 5.42
CA TRP A 2 8.38 -15.97 6.07
C TRP A 2 8.24 -16.07 7.61
N GLU A 3 8.04 -17.28 8.16
CA GLU A 3 8.02 -17.48 9.62
C GLU A 3 9.40 -17.22 10.26
N PHE A 4 10.51 -17.42 9.53
CA PHE A 4 11.85 -17.07 10.00
C PHE A 4 12.09 -15.55 9.98
N ALA A 5 11.56 -14.83 8.99
CA ALA A 5 11.54 -13.36 8.94
C ALA A 5 10.91 -12.74 10.20
N GLN A 6 9.82 -13.35 10.66
CA GLN A 6 9.08 -12.89 11.83
C GLN A 6 9.81 -13.12 13.15
N ASP A 7 10.67 -14.13 13.22
CA ASP A 7 11.35 -14.52 14.45
C ASP A 7 12.78 -13.96 14.54
N LEU A 8 13.47 -13.81 13.40
CA LEU A 8 14.89 -13.44 13.32
C LEU A 8 15.15 -11.99 12.93
N GLY A 9 14.13 -11.23 12.57
CA GLY A 9 14.34 -9.90 12.02
C GLY A 9 14.50 -8.74 13.01
N PRO A 10 15.25 -7.65 12.70
CA PRO A 10 15.15 -6.35 13.35
C PRO A 10 13.73 -5.98 13.82
N ARG A 11 13.54 -6.18 15.12
CA ARG A 11 12.29 -5.84 15.80
C ARG A 11 12.21 -4.34 15.96
N VAL A 12 11.44 -3.68 15.12
CA VAL A 12 11.08 -2.27 15.33
C VAL A 12 10.32 -2.15 16.67
N ILE A 13 10.81 -1.30 17.58
CA ILE A 13 10.13 -0.98 18.84
C ILE A 13 8.91 -0.12 18.52
N TRP A 14 7.71 -0.57 18.93
CA TRP A 14 6.52 0.25 18.82
C TRP A 14 5.51 0.00 19.96
N PRO A 15 5.05 1.05 20.67
CA PRO A 15 5.52 2.45 20.57
C PRO A 15 7.00 2.56 21.01
N PRO A 16 7.78 3.53 20.52
CA PRO A 16 9.16 3.73 20.95
C PRO A 16 9.25 3.86 22.47
N GLU A 17 10.21 3.19 23.11
CA GLU A 17 10.41 3.23 24.57
C GLU A 17 10.74 4.66 25.05
N ASP A 18 11.42 5.45 24.21
CA ASP A 18 11.75 6.85 24.44
C ASP A 18 10.77 7.78 23.71
N LEU A 19 9.63 8.07 24.34
CA LEU A 19 8.74 9.17 23.97
C LEU A 19 9.34 10.53 24.41
N GLU A 20 10.61 10.80 24.06
CA GLU A 20 11.27 12.08 24.41
C GLU A 20 10.52 13.29 23.84
N ASP A 21 9.76 13.09 22.75
CA ASP A 21 8.88 14.10 22.17
C ASP A 21 7.56 13.46 21.67
N PRO A 22 6.42 13.72 22.32
CA PRO A 22 5.10 13.28 21.86
C PRO A 22 4.76 13.77 20.44
N ASP A 23 5.32 14.91 20.01
CA ASP A 23 5.11 15.44 18.65
C ASP A 23 5.86 14.61 17.59
N ASN A 24 6.85 13.79 17.97
CA ASN A 24 7.46 12.81 17.05
C ASN A 24 6.56 11.58 16.82
N PHE A 25 5.69 11.26 17.79
CA PHE A 25 4.79 10.11 17.73
C PHE A 25 3.46 10.43 17.07
N ASP A 26 2.93 11.65 17.31
CA ASP A 26 1.71 12.18 16.71
C ASP A 26 1.93 13.60 16.15
N PRO A 27 2.71 13.75 15.05
CA PRO A 27 3.13 15.05 14.53
C PRO A 27 1.98 15.94 14.05
N GLU A 28 0.77 15.39 13.90
CA GLU A 28 -0.41 16.12 13.44
C GLU A 28 -1.52 16.20 14.48
N GLY A 29 -1.37 15.59 15.67
CA GLY A 29 -2.41 15.58 16.70
C GLY A 29 -3.63 14.74 16.32
N ALA A 30 -3.45 13.68 15.53
CA ALA A 30 -4.52 12.79 15.07
C ALA A 30 -5.01 11.86 16.17
N MET A 31 -4.14 11.47 17.11
CA MET A 31 -4.45 10.51 18.18
C MET A 31 -5.55 11.02 19.13
N PRO A 32 -5.48 12.27 19.67
CA PRO A 32 -6.56 12.82 20.49
C PRO A 32 -7.90 12.91 19.75
N ASN A 33 -7.88 13.14 18.43
CA ASN A 33 -9.12 13.20 17.64
C ASN A 33 -9.74 11.82 17.49
N LEU A 34 -8.93 10.78 17.24
CA LEU A 34 -9.39 9.40 17.19
C LEU A 34 -9.97 8.96 18.53
N HIS A 35 -9.27 9.17 19.65
CA HIS A 35 -9.76 8.87 20.99
C HIS A 35 -11.10 9.56 21.27
N ARG A 36 -11.23 10.85 20.91
CA ARG A 36 -12.49 11.58 21.07
C ARG A 36 -13.62 11.00 20.22
N SER A 37 -13.33 10.55 19.00
CA SER A 37 -14.30 9.87 18.14
C SER A 37 -14.73 8.52 18.72
N ILE A 38 -13.81 7.73 19.28
CA ILE A 38 -14.11 6.45 19.96
C ILE A 38 -15.04 6.69 21.17
N ILE A 39 -14.74 7.69 22.01
CA ILE A 39 -15.58 8.06 23.16
C ILE A 39 -17.00 8.42 22.70
N ARG A 40 -17.12 9.32 21.72
CA ARG A 40 -18.43 9.73 21.16
C ARG A 40 -19.20 8.56 20.57
N LEU A 41 -18.50 7.62 19.93
CA LEU A 41 -19.16 6.45 19.36
C LEU A 41 -19.71 5.52 20.45
N ASN A 42 -18.94 5.31 21.53
CA ASN A 42 -19.38 4.54 22.70
C ASN A 42 -20.60 5.18 23.38
N GLU A 43 -20.68 6.52 23.42
CA GLU A 43 -21.84 7.24 23.97
C GLU A 43 -23.09 7.09 23.09
N LYS A 44 -22.93 7.05 21.76
CA LYS A 44 -24.05 6.97 20.80
C LYS A 44 -24.62 5.57 20.64
N GLN A 45 -23.81 4.52 20.77
CA GLN A 45 -24.23 3.14 20.55
C GLN A 45 -23.38 2.16 21.36
N SER A 46 -24.00 1.06 21.80
CA SER A 46 -23.26 -0.05 22.40
C SER A 46 -22.35 -0.68 21.36
N ILE A 47 -21.04 -0.55 21.57
CA ILE A 47 -20.01 -1.12 20.72
C ILE A 47 -19.64 -2.51 21.26
N GLU A 48 -19.54 -3.51 20.39
CA GLU A 48 -19.05 -4.83 20.77
C GLU A 48 -17.64 -4.72 21.40
N PRO A 49 -17.35 -5.41 22.52
CA PRO A 49 -16.04 -5.32 23.17
C PRO A 49 -14.87 -5.61 22.23
N ILE A 50 -15.04 -6.53 21.29
CA ILE A 50 -13.99 -6.89 20.31
C ILE A 50 -13.74 -5.77 19.27
N PHE A 51 -14.72 -4.91 18.99
CA PHE A 51 -14.49 -3.71 18.17
C PHE A 51 -13.75 -2.61 18.94
N ARG A 52 -13.73 -2.68 20.28
CA ARG A 52 -12.84 -1.80 21.06
C ARG A 52 -11.37 -2.13 20.80
N GLU A 53 -11.02 -3.42 20.72
CA GLU A 53 -9.65 -3.84 20.36
C GLU A 53 -9.22 -3.29 18.99
N VAL A 54 -10.15 -3.18 18.03
CA VAL A 54 -9.90 -2.51 16.76
C VAL A 54 -9.52 -1.05 16.98
N CYS A 55 -10.33 -0.34 17.74
CA CYS A 55 -10.14 1.09 18.00
C CYS A 55 -8.84 1.37 18.75
N ASP A 56 -8.53 0.52 19.74
CA ASP A 56 -7.30 0.61 20.53
C ASP A 56 -6.08 0.32 19.66
N PHE A 57 -6.12 -0.72 18.81
CA PHE A 57 -5.06 -0.99 17.84
C PHE A 57 -4.83 0.20 16.90
N TYR A 58 -5.89 0.72 16.29
CA TYR A 58 -5.71 1.84 15.37
C TYR A 58 -5.19 3.05 16.11
N SER A 59 -5.66 3.33 17.34
CA SER A 59 -5.03 4.36 18.18
C SER A 59 -3.54 4.10 18.28
N ASP A 60 -3.09 2.97 18.81
CA ASP A 60 -1.67 2.75 19.06
C ASP A 60 -0.80 2.70 17.79
N PHE A 61 -1.37 2.28 16.64
CA PHE A 61 -0.63 2.02 15.40
C PHE A 61 -0.93 2.97 14.24
N MET A 62 -1.81 3.98 14.39
CA MET A 62 -2.19 4.88 13.29
C MET A 62 -0.97 5.49 12.61
N THR A 63 0.01 5.95 13.38
CA THR A 63 1.21 6.61 12.84
C THR A 63 2.19 5.69 12.11
N ARG A 64 1.86 4.40 12.00
CA ARG A 64 2.54 3.44 11.13
C ARG A 64 1.69 2.99 9.94
N VAL A 65 0.38 3.18 10.02
CA VAL A 65 -0.59 2.62 9.06
C VAL A 65 -1.06 3.67 8.04
N PHE A 66 -1.01 4.97 8.39
CA PHE A 66 -1.40 6.06 7.50
C PHE A 66 -0.24 7.00 7.16
N TYR A 67 -0.21 7.45 5.91
CA TYR A 67 0.75 8.40 5.34
C TYR A 67 0.30 9.87 5.54
N ASP A 68 -1.01 10.12 5.45
CA ASP A 68 -1.61 11.43 5.70
C ASP A 68 -2.63 11.36 6.86
N TYR A 69 -2.24 11.84 8.04
CA TYR A 69 -3.09 11.80 9.23
C TYR A 69 -4.09 12.95 9.28
N SER A 70 -3.95 13.97 8.45
CA SER A 70 -4.94 15.05 8.34
C SER A 70 -6.30 14.52 7.86
N LEU A 71 -6.29 13.33 7.24
CA LEU A 71 -7.45 12.57 6.78
C LEU A 71 -7.99 11.57 7.79
N VAL A 72 -7.32 11.42 8.96
CA VAL A 72 -7.94 10.81 10.14
C VAL A 72 -8.98 11.81 10.65
N SER A 73 -10.08 11.87 9.90
CA SER A 73 -11.19 12.75 10.14
C SER A 73 -11.96 12.28 11.38
N LYS A 74 -12.93 13.09 11.80
CA LYS A 74 -13.94 12.67 12.78
C LYS A 74 -14.68 11.38 12.35
N THR A 75 -14.68 11.03 11.05
CA THR A 75 -15.46 9.93 10.47
C THR A 75 -14.69 8.61 10.35
N LEU A 76 -13.36 8.56 10.54
CA LEU A 76 -12.60 7.31 10.39
C LEU A 76 -13.13 6.17 11.28
N VAL A 77 -13.45 6.47 12.54
CA VAL A 77 -14.01 5.47 13.48
C VAL A 77 -15.41 5.01 13.06
N GLU A 78 -16.23 5.93 12.54
CA GLU A 78 -17.56 5.62 12.03
C GLU A 78 -17.46 4.75 10.77
N TRP A 79 -16.51 5.05 9.88
CA TRP A 79 -16.21 4.25 8.70
C TRP A 79 -15.67 2.85 9.05
N MET A 80 -14.71 2.74 9.98
CA MET A 80 -14.21 1.44 10.47
C MET A 80 -15.35 0.59 11.05
N LEU A 81 -16.26 1.22 11.79
CA LEU A 81 -17.44 0.54 12.33
C LEU A 81 -18.38 0.08 11.22
N GLN A 82 -18.64 0.92 10.22
CA GLN A 82 -19.48 0.54 9.08
C GLN A 82 -18.90 -0.67 8.36
N ARG A 83 -17.58 -0.69 8.11
CA ARG A 83 -16.88 -1.86 7.54
C ARG A 83 -16.98 -3.09 8.42
N TYR A 84 -16.75 -2.93 9.72
CA TYR A 84 -16.86 -4.03 10.68
C TYR A 84 -18.27 -4.63 10.73
N LYS A 85 -19.31 -3.83 10.48
CA LYS A 85 -20.71 -4.27 10.42
C LYS A 85 -21.15 -4.72 9.03
N LEU A 86 -20.32 -4.55 8.00
CA LEU A 86 -20.71 -4.72 6.61
C LEU A 86 -20.94 -6.19 6.24
N SER A 87 -20.06 -7.09 6.69
CA SER A 87 -20.20 -8.54 6.53
C SER A 87 -19.41 -9.29 7.60
N ASP A 88 -19.72 -10.58 7.79
CA ASP A 88 -18.96 -11.42 8.70
C ASP A 88 -17.53 -11.61 8.17
N SER A 89 -17.35 -11.81 6.86
CA SER A 89 -15.99 -11.96 6.29
C SER A 89 -15.12 -10.72 6.51
N ALA A 90 -15.66 -9.51 6.29
CA ALA A 90 -14.95 -8.26 6.52
C ALA A 90 -14.58 -8.08 8.00
N LYS A 91 -15.53 -8.33 8.91
CA LYS A 91 -15.30 -8.31 10.37
C LYS A 91 -14.13 -9.18 10.79
N HIS A 92 -14.16 -10.46 10.40
CA HIS A 92 -13.12 -11.40 10.83
C HIS A 92 -11.80 -11.14 10.11
N GLY A 93 -11.81 -10.71 8.84
CA GLY A 93 -10.59 -10.34 8.09
C GLY A 93 -9.87 -9.13 8.70
N MET A 94 -10.63 -8.12 9.10
CA MET A 94 -10.13 -6.94 9.79
C MET A 94 -9.49 -7.30 11.14
N LEU A 95 -10.16 -8.12 11.95
CA LEU A 95 -9.60 -8.64 13.20
C LEU A 95 -8.33 -9.47 12.96
N ALA A 96 -8.33 -10.36 11.96
CA ALA A 96 -7.17 -11.16 11.62
C ALA A 96 -5.95 -10.28 11.31
N THR A 97 -6.14 -9.23 10.51
CA THR A 97 -5.06 -8.29 10.15
C THR A 97 -4.54 -7.54 11.37
N ILE A 98 -5.43 -7.04 12.23
CA ILE A 98 -5.06 -6.30 13.44
C ILE A 98 -4.22 -7.17 14.38
N PHE A 99 -4.68 -8.39 14.67
CA PHE A 99 -3.95 -9.32 15.53
C PHE A 99 -2.61 -9.72 14.92
N LEU A 100 -2.55 -9.91 13.60
CA LEU A 100 -1.29 -10.19 12.90
C LEU A 100 -0.31 -9.04 13.04
N ILE A 101 -0.72 -7.81 12.71
CA ILE A 101 0.16 -6.64 12.79
C ILE A 101 0.63 -6.43 14.23
N ARG A 102 -0.27 -6.46 15.21
CA ARG A 102 0.09 -6.35 16.63
C ARG A 102 1.12 -7.41 17.05
N SER A 103 0.94 -8.65 16.59
CA SER A 103 1.89 -9.74 16.91
C SER A 103 3.30 -9.54 16.33
N GLN A 104 3.44 -8.74 15.27
CA GLN A 104 4.73 -8.42 14.66
C GLN A 104 5.52 -7.39 15.48
N TYR A 105 4.84 -6.59 16.30
CA TYR A 105 5.46 -5.57 17.16
C TYR A 105 5.47 -5.99 18.64
N GLU A 106 4.71 -7.02 19.01
CA GLU A 106 4.69 -7.59 20.35
C GLU A 106 6.03 -8.30 20.66
N ARG A 107 6.65 -7.94 21.79
CA ARG A 107 7.96 -8.46 22.21
C ARG A 107 7.87 -9.45 23.37
N SER A 108 6.71 -9.54 24.01
CA SER A 108 6.47 -10.46 25.11
C SER A 108 6.04 -11.84 24.61
N MET A 109 5.80 -12.75 25.56
CA MET A 109 5.20 -14.06 25.32
C MET A 109 3.79 -14.00 24.72
N LEU A 110 3.21 -12.80 24.54
CA LEU A 110 1.92 -12.59 23.89
C LEU A 110 1.98 -12.67 22.36
N ALA A 111 3.16 -12.59 21.73
CA ALA A 111 3.29 -12.61 20.27
C ALA A 111 2.67 -13.87 19.65
N ASP A 112 3.01 -15.06 20.16
CA ASP A 112 2.49 -16.34 19.62
C ASP A 112 0.97 -16.52 19.84
N PRO A 113 0.41 -16.23 21.04
CA PRO A 113 -1.04 -16.17 21.22
C PRO A 113 -1.75 -15.24 20.24
N LEU A 114 -1.19 -14.05 19.95
CA LEU A 114 -1.76 -13.10 18.99
C LEU A 114 -1.71 -13.64 17.57
N ARG A 115 -0.59 -14.26 17.15
CA ARG A 115 -0.46 -14.94 15.84
C ARG A 115 -1.49 -16.06 15.69
N LYS A 116 -1.68 -16.88 16.73
CA LYS A 116 -2.69 -17.95 16.74
C LYS A 116 -4.09 -17.38 16.56
N ARG A 117 -4.44 -16.33 17.31
CA ARG A 117 -5.74 -15.66 17.22
C ARG A 117 -5.96 -15.02 15.84
N ALA A 118 -4.92 -14.46 15.24
CA ALA A 118 -4.96 -13.94 13.87
C ALA A 118 -5.31 -15.05 12.85
N LYS A 119 -4.68 -16.21 12.97
CA LYS A 119 -4.95 -17.40 12.13
C LYS A 119 -6.38 -17.93 12.33
N GLU A 120 -6.90 -17.93 13.55
CA GLU A 120 -8.28 -18.31 13.86
C GLU A 120 -9.29 -17.36 13.18
N PHE A 121 -9.08 -16.05 13.31
CA PHE A 121 -9.93 -15.07 12.64
C PHE A 121 -9.85 -15.14 11.12
N TYR A 122 -8.66 -15.38 10.55
CA TYR A 122 -8.50 -15.59 9.11
C TYR A 122 -9.27 -16.83 8.62
N SER A 123 -9.23 -17.92 9.39
CA SER A 123 -10.00 -19.15 9.08
C SER A 123 -11.51 -18.89 9.11
N LEU A 124 -11.99 -18.12 10.09
CA LEU A 124 -13.39 -17.69 10.16
C LEU A 124 -13.76 -16.79 8.97
N ALA A 125 -12.91 -15.84 8.62
CA ALA A 125 -13.13 -14.90 7.52
C ALA A 125 -13.29 -15.63 6.18
N THR A 126 -12.36 -16.52 5.86
CA THR A 126 -12.36 -17.31 4.62
C THR A 126 -13.56 -18.26 4.53
N HIS A 127 -13.92 -18.93 5.62
CA HIS A 127 -15.13 -19.76 5.69
C HIS A 127 -16.42 -18.97 5.46
N ARG A 128 -16.50 -17.75 6.01
CA ARG A 128 -17.65 -16.85 5.81
C ARG A 128 -17.68 -16.31 4.38
N LEU A 129 -16.54 -15.89 3.86
CA LEU A 129 -16.41 -15.35 2.51
C LEU A 129 -16.96 -16.31 1.46
N SER A 130 -16.60 -17.60 1.53
CA SER A 130 -17.09 -18.60 0.58
C SER A 130 -18.62 -18.62 0.48
N ARG A 131 -19.33 -18.51 1.62
CA ARG A 131 -20.79 -18.45 1.65
C ARG A 131 -21.35 -17.12 1.16
N GLU A 132 -20.65 -16.03 1.44
CA GLU A 132 -21.06 -14.69 1.04
C GLU A 132 -20.90 -14.45 -0.47
N LEU A 133 -19.87 -15.02 -1.10
CA LEU A 133 -19.66 -14.95 -2.54
C LEU A 133 -20.81 -15.59 -3.31
N ASP A 134 -21.31 -16.74 -2.84
CA ASP A 134 -22.45 -17.45 -3.43
C ASP A 134 -23.81 -16.79 -3.12
N ASN A 135 -23.87 -15.89 -2.13
CA ASN A 135 -25.11 -15.28 -1.71
C ASN A 135 -25.56 -14.18 -2.68
N ILE A 136 -26.66 -14.41 -3.40
CA ILE A 136 -27.23 -13.47 -4.38
C ILE A 136 -27.83 -12.21 -3.72
N SER A 137 -28.22 -12.28 -2.45
CA SER A 137 -28.81 -11.12 -1.75
C SER A 137 -27.78 -10.07 -1.32
N LEU A 138 -26.49 -10.43 -1.28
CA LEU A 138 -25.42 -9.50 -0.94
C LEU A 138 -24.99 -8.69 -2.15
N SER A 139 -24.81 -7.39 -1.92
CA SER A 139 -24.30 -6.49 -2.96
C SER A 139 -22.86 -6.87 -3.36
N PRO A 140 -22.45 -6.59 -4.61
CA PRO A 140 -21.07 -6.80 -5.05
C PRO A 140 -20.05 -6.04 -4.19
N LEU A 141 -20.42 -4.85 -3.70
CA LEU A 141 -19.58 -4.04 -2.83
C LEU A 141 -19.33 -4.71 -1.47
N THR A 142 -20.37 -5.30 -0.88
CA THR A 142 -20.26 -6.06 0.38
C THR A 142 -19.30 -7.25 0.23
N LYS A 143 -19.42 -7.99 -0.87
CA LYS A 143 -18.54 -9.12 -1.19
C LYS A 143 -17.10 -8.66 -1.40
N LEU A 144 -16.91 -7.55 -2.12
CA LEU A 144 -15.60 -6.98 -2.38
C LEU A 144 -14.92 -6.54 -1.08
N ALA A 145 -15.63 -5.91 -0.15
CA ALA A 145 -15.06 -5.52 1.13
C ALA A 145 -14.54 -6.72 1.95
N GLY A 146 -15.27 -7.83 1.96
CA GLY A 146 -14.81 -9.09 2.55
C GLY A 146 -13.51 -9.61 1.95
N LEU A 147 -13.42 -9.61 0.62
CA LEU A 147 -12.19 -9.96 -0.11
C LEU A 147 -11.04 -9.00 0.21
N THR A 148 -11.29 -7.68 0.23
CA THR A 148 -10.29 -6.66 0.55
C THR A 148 -9.63 -6.92 1.91
N GLU A 149 -10.43 -7.18 2.96
CA GLU A 149 -9.89 -7.42 4.31
C GLU A 149 -9.09 -8.74 4.40
N ILE A 150 -9.53 -9.79 3.69
CA ILE A 150 -8.83 -11.08 3.63
C ILE A 150 -7.52 -10.96 2.86
N MET A 151 -7.55 -10.29 1.71
CA MET A 151 -6.35 -10.03 0.90
C MET A 151 -5.34 -9.18 1.67
N ASN A 152 -5.80 -8.20 2.46
CA ASN A 152 -4.92 -7.40 3.31
C ASN A 152 -4.20 -8.27 4.35
N TYR A 153 -4.91 -9.18 5.02
CA TYR A 153 -4.27 -10.17 5.90
C TYR A 153 -3.25 -11.02 5.15
N GLU A 154 -3.62 -11.58 4.00
CA GLU A 154 -2.77 -12.50 3.23
C GLU A 154 -1.48 -11.84 2.77
N TYR A 155 -1.57 -10.59 2.33
CA TYR A 155 -0.40 -9.78 2.00
C TYR A 155 0.52 -9.59 3.22
N ASN A 156 -0.03 -9.14 4.35
CA ASN A 156 0.74 -8.91 5.59
C ASN A 156 1.26 -10.22 6.22
N ALA A 157 0.64 -11.35 5.91
CA ALA A 157 1.04 -12.69 6.34
C ALA A 157 2.01 -13.36 5.35
N GLY A 158 2.38 -12.71 4.25
CA GLY A 158 3.24 -13.28 3.21
C GLY A 158 2.60 -14.45 2.45
N ASN A 159 1.29 -14.64 2.54
CA ASN A 159 0.54 -15.68 1.85
C ASN A 159 0.12 -15.20 0.44
N LEU A 160 1.13 -14.94 -0.39
CA LEU A 160 0.95 -14.41 -1.74
C LEU A 160 0.11 -15.33 -2.66
N PRO A 161 0.17 -16.68 -2.58
CA PRO A 161 -0.69 -17.53 -3.40
C PRO A 161 -2.19 -17.28 -3.18
N ASN A 162 -2.63 -17.22 -1.91
CA ASN A 162 -4.04 -16.96 -1.61
C ASN A 162 -4.42 -15.52 -1.94
N TYR A 163 -3.51 -14.57 -1.68
CA TYR A 163 -3.69 -13.16 -2.04
C TYR A 163 -4.01 -12.96 -3.52
N TYR A 164 -3.24 -13.60 -4.41
CA TYR A 164 -3.52 -13.54 -5.85
C TYR A 164 -4.81 -14.27 -6.24
N ALA A 165 -5.10 -15.42 -5.63
CA ALA A 165 -6.30 -16.19 -5.91
C ALA A 165 -7.60 -15.46 -5.51
N HIS A 166 -7.64 -14.83 -4.33
CA HIS A 166 -8.76 -13.97 -3.91
C HIS A 166 -8.84 -12.71 -4.75
N GLY A 167 -7.69 -12.19 -5.16
CA GLY A 167 -7.59 -11.13 -6.10
C GLY A 167 -8.27 -11.39 -7.46
N ASP A 168 -8.13 -12.60 -7.99
CA ASP A 168 -8.82 -13.03 -9.21
C ASP A 168 -10.34 -13.16 -8.99
N GLN A 169 -10.78 -13.46 -7.76
CA GLN A 169 -12.21 -13.45 -7.39
C GLN A 169 -12.77 -12.03 -7.20
N ALA A 170 -11.94 -11.06 -6.79
CA ALA A 170 -12.35 -9.67 -6.62
C ALA A 170 -12.55 -8.94 -7.96
N ALA A 171 -11.77 -9.28 -8.99
CA ALA A 171 -11.84 -8.65 -10.31
C ALA A 171 -13.25 -8.64 -10.93
N PRO A 172 -14.01 -9.76 -11.03
CA PRO A 172 -15.37 -9.73 -11.58
C PRO A 172 -16.34 -8.87 -10.75
N LEU A 173 -16.15 -8.76 -9.44
CA LEU A 173 -16.97 -7.88 -8.60
C LEU A 173 -16.69 -6.41 -8.89
N VAL A 174 -15.43 -6.03 -9.04
CA VAL A 174 -15.05 -4.66 -9.42
C VAL A 174 -15.60 -4.30 -10.80
N LYS A 175 -15.54 -5.23 -11.76
CA LYS A 175 -16.13 -5.06 -13.08
C LYS A 175 -17.64 -4.79 -13.01
N LEU A 176 -18.35 -5.50 -12.13
CA LEU A 176 -19.78 -5.31 -11.90
C LEU A 176 -20.09 -3.95 -11.24
N ILE A 177 -19.28 -3.53 -10.25
CA ILE A 177 -19.43 -2.24 -9.55
C ILE A 177 -19.19 -1.07 -10.52
N MET A 178 -18.15 -1.16 -11.34
CA MET A 178 -17.77 -0.11 -12.28
C MET A 178 -18.61 -0.11 -13.56
N GLY A 179 -19.35 -1.20 -13.84
CA GLY A 179 -20.11 -1.37 -15.07
C GLY A 179 -19.24 -1.58 -16.32
N GLY A 180 -17.97 -1.97 -16.15
CA GLY A 180 -17.03 -2.12 -17.27
C GLY A 180 -15.61 -2.51 -16.87
N GLU A 181 -14.72 -2.61 -17.86
CA GLU A 181 -13.30 -3.00 -17.70
C GLU A 181 -12.37 -1.80 -17.55
N THR A 182 -12.94 -0.62 -17.31
CA THR A 182 -12.22 0.63 -17.29
C THR A 182 -12.42 1.32 -15.96
N ILE A 183 -11.33 1.79 -15.36
CA ILE A 183 -11.32 2.49 -14.09
C ILE A 183 -10.75 3.89 -14.32
N ASP A 184 -11.54 4.91 -13.98
CA ASP A 184 -11.04 6.27 -13.88
C ASP A 184 -10.69 6.57 -12.41
N LEU A 185 -9.47 6.18 -12.02
CA LEU A 185 -8.99 6.24 -10.64
C LEU A 185 -9.05 7.67 -10.05
N LEU A 186 -8.78 8.71 -10.84
CA LEU A 186 -8.84 10.11 -10.38
C LEU A 186 -10.26 10.61 -10.11
N ASN A 187 -11.27 9.98 -10.71
CA ASN A 187 -12.68 10.34 -10.53
C ASN A 187 -13.38 9.49 -9.46
N LEU A 188 -12.68 8.53 -8.85
CA LEU A 188 -13.22 7.77 -7.71
C LEU A 188 -13.11 8.58 -6.42
N CYS A 189 -14.26 8.87 -5.80
CA CYS A 189 -14.33 9.60 -4.53
C CYS A 189 -15.31 8.95 -3.54
N GLY A 190 -15.18 9.32 -2.26
CA GLY A 190 -16.08 8.88 -1.19
C GLY A 190 -15.86 7.45 -0.68
N GLU A 191 -16.45 7.15 0.47
CA GLU A 191 -16.26 5.88 1.20
C GLU A 191 -16.69 4.65 0.38
N GLN A 192 -17.72 4.78 -0.46
CA GLN A 192 -18.28 3.69 -1.27
C GLN A 192 -17.33 3.19 -2.37
N THR A 193 -16.35 4.01 -2.77
CA THR A 193 -15.36 3.63 -3.79
C THR A 193 -14.05 3.17 -3.17
N PHE A 194 -13.95 3.09 -1.83
CA PHE A 194 -12.72 2.72 -1.14
C PHE A 194 -12.18 1.37 -1.59
N ASP A 195 -13.01 0.32 -1.57
CA ASP A 195 -12.57 -1.03 -1.94
C ASP A 195 -12.17 -1.14 -3.40
N VAL A 196 -12.83 -0.40 -4.29
CA VAL A 196 -12.44 -0.32 -5.71
C VAL A 196 -11.08 0.38 -5.87
N ARG A 197 -10.85 1.47 -5.14
CA ARG A 197 -9.55 2.18 -5.16
C ARG A 197 -8.44 1.31 -4.58
N PHE A 198 -8.71 0.60 -3.48
CA PHE A 198 -7.78 -0.35 -2.88
C PHE A 198 -7.44 -1.51 -3.83
N PHE A 199 -8.45 -2.08 -4.49
CA PHE A 199 -8.25 -3.08 -5.52
C PHE A 199 -7.43 -2.55 -6.71
N ALA A 200 -7.74 -1.35 -7.21
CA ALA A 200 -7.02 -0.74 -8.33
C ALA A 200 -5.54 -0.59 -8.01
N TRP A 201 -5.21 -0.15 -6.80
CA TRP A 201 -3.84 -0.08 -6.32
C TRP A 201 -3.13 -1.41 -6.34
N TRP A 202 -3.80 -2.42 -5.79
CA TRP A 202 -3.30 -3.78 -5.75
C TRP A 202 -3.04 -4.33 -7.16
N ASP A 203 -4.00 -4.15 -8.07
CA ASP A 203 -3.90 -4.61 -9.45
C ASP A 203 -2.69 -3.98 -10.16
N ILE A 204 -2.49 -2.67 -10.00
CA ILE A 204 -1.35 -1.94 -10.55
C ILE A 204 -0.03 -2.47 -9.98
N MET A 205 0.10 -2.52 -8.66
CA MET A 205 1.34 -2.96 -8.00
C MET A 205 1.67 -4.43 -8.31
N SER A 206 0.66 -5.28 -8.31
CA SER A 206 0.82 -6.70 -8.64
C SER A 206 1.19 -6.92 -10.09
N SER A 207 0.60 -6.14 -10.99
CA SER A 207 0.97 -6.15 -12.40
C SER A 207 2.43 -5.78 -12.59
N MET A 208 2.89 -4.73 -11.91
CA MET A 208 4.30 -4.31 -11.95
C MET A 208 5.23 -5.40 -11.44
N SER A 209 4.93 -5.96 -10.25
CA SER A 209 5.78 -6.97 -9.63
C SER A 209 5.79 -8.29 -10.40
N THR A 210 4.65 -8.72 -10.93
CA THR A 210 4.55 -9.98 -11.68
C THR A 210 4.88 -9.84 -13.15
N SER A 211 5.16 -8.62 -13.64
CA SER A 211 5.34 -8.33 -15.07
C SER A 211 4.17 -8.81 -15.94
N ARG A 212 2.95 -8.74 -15.41
CA ARG A 212 1.71 -9.11 -16.10
C ARG A 212 0.89 -7.87 -16.45
N PRO A 213 -0.02 -7.93 -17.44
CA PRO A 213 -0.99 -6.85 -17.65
C PRO A 213 -1.82 -6.58 -16.40
N THR A 214 -2.27 -5.34 -16.23
CA THR A 214 -3.33 -5.02 -15.27
C THR A 214 -4.63 -5.70 -15.67
N ARG A 215 -5.48 -6.00 -14.68
CA ARG A 215 -6.82 -6.58 -14.94
C ARG A 215 -7.79 -5.56 -15.52
N PHE A 216 -7.57 -4.27 -15.25
CA PHE A 216 -8.39 -3.17 -15.75
C PHE A 216 -7.59 -2.18 -16.58
N LYS A 217 -8.30 -1.42 -17.43
CA LYS A 217 -7.75 -0.29 -18.17
C LYS A 217 -7.91 0.99 -17.35
N TYR A 218 -6.81 1.67 -17.06
CA TYR A 218 -6.83 2.93 -16.30
C TYR A 218 -6.77 4.15 -17.24
N ILE A 219 -7.86 4.92 -17.34
CA ILE A 219 -8.04 5.95 -18.39
C ILE A 219 -8.04 7.40 -17.90
N SER A 220 -7.76 7.64 -16.63
CA SER A 220 -7.92 8.96 -16.01
C SER A 220 -7.26 10.11 -16.77
N ASN A 221 -7.96 11.25 -16.87
CA ASN A 221 -7.44 12.44 -17.52
C ASN A 221 -6.51 13.23 -16.58
N LEU A 222 -5.21 13.25 -16.91
CA LEU A 222 -4.19 13.89 -16.09
C LEU A 222 -4.27 15.44 -16.12
N ALA A 223 -4.86 16.03 -17.17
CA ALA A 223 -5.00 17.49 -17.27
C ALA A 223 -5.95 18.07 -16.21
N HIS A 224 -6.92 17.27 -15.75
CA HIS A 224 -7.82 17.67 -14.67
C HIS A 224 -7.17 17.52 -13.29
N ALA A 225 -6.21 16.62 -13.11
CA ALA A 225 -5.50 16.44 -11.85
C ALA A 225 -4.64 17.65 -11.45
N THR A 226 -4.21 18.47 -12.41
CA THR A 226 -3.48 19.73 -12.13
C THR A 226 -4.40 20.91 -11.82
N GLN A 227 -5.69 20.80 -12.14
CA GLN A 227 -6.67 21.90 -12.02
C GLN A 227 -7.61 21.73 -10.83
N SER A 228 -7.94 20.49 -10.46
CA SER A 228 -8.70 20.23 -9.26
C SER A 228 -7.77 20.30 -8.05
N ASN A 229 -8.19 21.04 -7.02
CA ASN A 229 -7.84 20.66 -5.66
C ASN A 229 -8.46 19.28 -5.46
N ILE A 230 -7.77 18.24 -5.92
CA ILE A 230 -8.13 16.83 -5.71
C ILE A 230 -8.47 16.75 -4.23
N SER A 231 -9.78 16.59 -3.97
CA SER A 231 -10.33 16.71 -2.63
C SER A 231 -9.56 15.76 -1.72
N GLN A 232 -9.31 16.19 -0.48
CA GLN A 232 -8.73 15.35 0.58
C GLN A 232 -9.37 13.92 0.64
N GLU A 233 -10.60 13.73 0.14
CA GLU A 233 -11.35 12.47 0.13
C GLU A 233 -11.09 11.49 -1.05
N SER A 234 -10.25 11.83 -2.04
CA SER A 234 -10.24 11.13 -3.34
C SER A 234 -9.18 10.05 -3.56
N GLY A 235 -8.50 9.52 -2.53
CA GLY A 235 -7.54 8.44 -2.76
C GLY A 235 -7.36 7.46 -1.62
N ILE A 236 -6.58 6.41 -1.88
CA ILE A 236 -5.90 5.61 -0.86
C ILE A 236 -4.43 6.03 -0.72
N GLU A 237 -4.04 7.15 -1.34
CA GLU A 237 -2.69 7.72 -1.25
C GLU A 237 -2.28 7.98 0.20
N TRP A 238 -3.26 8.31 1.05
CA TRP A 238 -3.09 8.47 2.49
C TRP A 238 -2.80 7.16 3.23
N ILE A 239 -2.97 6.00 2.60
CA ILE A 239 -2.55 4.69 3.12
C ILE A 239 -1.24 4.26 2.44
N CYS A 240 -1.14 4.41 1.12
CA CYS A 240 -0.06 3.81 0.33
C CYS A 240 1.13 4.74 0.07
N GLY A 241 1.02 6.04 0.39
CA GLY A 241 2.07 7.06 0.25
C GLY A 241 2.42 7.46 -1.18
N CYS A 242 1.75 6.89 -2.18
CA CYS A 242 2.01 7.16 -3.58
C CYS A 242 0.85 7.93 -4.22
N PRO A 243 1.13 9.03 -4.91
CA PRO A 243 0.13 9.79 -5.66
C PRO A 243 -0.60 8.93 -6.70
N ASN A 244 -1.93 9.03 -6.79
CA ASN A 244 -2.77 8.32 -7.76
C ASN A 244 -2.36 8.62 -9.19
N VAL A 245 -1.92 9.86 -9.46
CA VAL A 245 -1.39 10.25 -10.76
C VAL A 245 -0.19 9.37 -11.14
N LEU A 246 0.74 9.14 -10.22
CA LEU A 246 1.86 8.24 -10.47
C LEU A 246 1.36 6.81 -10.65
N ALA A 247 0.41 6.34 -9.83
CA ALA A 247 -0.18 5.00 -10.01
C ALA A 247 -0.78 4.81 -11.41
N ILE A 248 -1.45 5.82 -11.95
CA ILE A 248 -1.99 5.79 -13.32
C ILE A 248 -0.87 5.78 -14.35
N LEU A 249 0.20 6.55 -14.16
CA LEU A 249 1.36 6.54 -15.04
C LEU A 249 2.07 5.17 -15.03
N LEU A 250 2.15 4.52 -13.87
CA LEU A 250 2.63 3.15 -13.73
C LEU A 250 1.73 2.16 -14.48
N ALA A 251 0.40 2.23 -14.30
CA ALA A 251 -0.56 1.45 -15.07
C ALA A 251 -0.45 1.65 -16.58
N ARG A 252 -0.29 2.89 -17.05
CA ARG A 252 -0.10 3.21 -18.46
C ARG A 252 1.20 2.63 -19.01
N THR A 253 2.26 2.64 -18.20
CA THR A 253 3.55 2.01 -18.54
C THR A 253 3.38 0.50 -18.69
N THR A 254 2.70 -0.18 -17.76
CA THR A 254 2.33 -1.59 -17.91
C THR A 254 1.54 -1.82 -19.20
N ALA A 255 0.48 -1.04 -19.43
CA ALA A 255 -0.37 -1.23 -20.60
C ALA A 255 0.42 -1.06 -21.91
N LEU A 256 1.37 -0.12 -21.95
CA LEU A 256 2.25 0.11 -23.08
C LEU A 256 3.22 -1.06 -23.29
N ARG A 257 3.82 -1.59 -22.22
CA ARG A 257 4.71 -2.77 -22.26
C ARG A 257 4.03 -3.98 -22.92
N HIS A 258 2.75 -4.18 -22.64
CA HIS A 258 1.98 -5.30 -23.16
C HIS A 258 1.21 -4.97 -24.45
N ALA A 259 1.34 -3.75 -24.96
CA ALA A 259 0.74 -3.38 -26.23
C ALA A 259 1.50 -4.06 -27.40
N GLN A 260 0.76 -4.60 -28.36
CA GLN A 260 1.33 -5.17 -29.58
C GLN A 260 1.70 -4.05 -30.56
N LEU A 261 2.68 -3.22 -30.20
CA LEU A 261 3.14 -2.09 -30.99
C LEU A 261 4.56 -2.33 -31.53
N PRO A 262 4.92 -1.71 -32.67
CA PRO A 262 6.32 -1.66 -33.10
C PRO A 262 7.20 -1.04 -32.02
N TYR A 263 8.42 -1.56 -31.85
CA TYR A 263 9.36 -1.11 -30.81
C TYR A 263 9.59 0.41 -30.83
N GLN A 264 9.72 1.02 -32.01
CA GLN A 264 9.90 2.47 -32.15
C GLN A 264 8.71 3.28 -31.60
N GLU A 265 7.49 2.83 -31.85
CA GLU A 265 6.28 3.49 -31.32
C GLU A 265 6.19 3.30 -29.80
N MET A 266 6.52 2.11 -29.30
CA MET A 266 6.58 1.82 -27.87
C MET A 266 7.59 2.73 -27.16
N VAL A 267 8.79 2.91 -27.73
CA VAL A 267 9.82 3.81 -27.19
C VAL A 267 9.39 5.28 -27.24
N SER A 268 8.75 5.73 -28.32
CA SER A 268 8.24 7.10 -28.44
C SER A 268 7.21 7.40 -27.33
N ARG A 269 6.22 6.53 -27.17
CA ARG A 269 5.20 6.66 -26.11
C ARG A 269 5.79 6.50 -24.70
N GLY A 270 6.80 5.64 -24.55
CA GLY A 270 7.55 5.51 -23.30
C GLY A 270 8.25 6.80 -22.91
N SER A 271 8.82 7.50 -23.90
CA SER A 271 9.50 8.79 -23.69
C SER A 271 8.52 9.88 -23.25
N GLU A 272 7.31 9.89 -23.81
CA GLU A 272 6.23 10.78 -23.37
C GLU A 272 5.83 10.50 -21.91
N LEU A 273 5.69 9.22 -21.52
CA LEU A 273 5.37 8.84 -20.14
C LEU A 273 6.50 9.23 -19.16
N GLU A 274 7.76 8.96 -19.50
CA GLU A 274 8.91 9.38 -18.69
C GLU A 274 8.91 10.91 -18.49
N GLN A 275 8.70 11.67 -19.57
CA GLN A 275 8.68 13.13 -19.51
C GLN A 275 7.54 13.63 -18.61
N ILE A 276 6.33 13.06 -18.72
CA ILE A 276 5.21 13.42 -17.83
C ILE A 276 5.56 13.14 -16.36
N ILE A 277 6.17 11.98 -16.06
CA ILE A 277 6.59 11.64 -14.68
C ILE A 277 7.62 12.66 -14.17
N ARG A 278 8.59 13.05 -15.01
CA ARG A 278 9.66 13.99 -14.64
C ARG A 278 9.16 15.40 -14.43
N ASP A 279 8.23 15.86 -15.26
CA ASP A 279 7.73 17.24 -15.21
C ASP A 279 6.59 17.42 -14.20
N TRP A 280 6.00 16.33 -13.72
CA TRP A 280 4.87 16.38 -12.80
C TRP A 280 5.17 17.23 -11.57
N GLN A 281 4.28 18.15 -11.21
CA GLN A 281 4.44 18.97 -10.00
C GLN A 281 3.59 18.38 -8.88
N PHE A 282 4.23 17.88 -7.83
CA PHE A 282 3.50 17.46 -6.63
C PHE A 282 3.10 18.68 -5.83
N HIS A 283 1.83 18.69 -5.42
CA HIS A 283 1.36 19.67 -4.46
C HIS A 283 1.80 19.23 -3.07
N PRO A 284 2.48 20.09 -2.30
CA PRO A 284 2.80 19.78 -0.91
C PRO A 284 1.50 19.50 -0.16
N LEU A 285 1.40 18.30 0.41
CA LEU A 285 0.30 17.99 1.31
C LEU A 285 0.38 18.90 2.53
N TRP A 286 -0.79 19.25 3.08
CA TRP A 286 -0.82 19.97 4.34
C TRP A 286 -0.07 19.16 5.40
N ALA A 287 0.71 19.84 6.23
CA ALA A 287 1.40 19.23 7.36
C ALA A 287 1.60 20.29 8.45
N LYS A 288 1.30 19.90 9.70
CA LYS A 288 1.45 20.76 10.88
C LYS A 288 2.93 21.09 11.15
N ALA A 289 3.80 20.08 11.09
CA ALA A 289 5.24 20.23 11.28
C ALA A 289 5.98 20.36 9.94
N SER A 290 6.96 21.27 9.89
CA SER A 290 7.80 21.48 8.68
C SER A 290 8.58 20.23 8.30
N LEU A 291 9.08 19.46 9.29
CA LEU A 291 9.80 18.22 9.06
C LEU A 291 8.92 17.17 8.35
N LEU A 292 7.68 17.01 8.80
CA LEU A 292 6.72 16.09 8.18
C LEU A 292 6.38 16.50 6.74
N ARG A 293 6.29 17.81 6.48
CA ARG A 293 6.10 18.33 5.11
C ARG A 293 7.24 17.91 4.19
N VAL A 294 8.48 18.09 4.65
CA VAL A 294 9.68 17.68 3.90
C VAL A 294 9.67 16.17 3.68
N ALA A 295 9.36 15.39 4.71
CA ALA A 295 9.31 13.94 4.63
C ALA A 295 8.28 13.44 3.59
N ARG A 296 7.08 14.03 3.54
CA ARG A 296 6.05 13.73 2.52
C ARG A 296 6.52 14.08 1.10
N ILE A 297 7.18 15.22 0.91
CA ILE A 297 7.75 15.57 -0.39
C ILE A 297 8.83 14.56 -0.79
N CYS A 298 9.70 14.16 0.15
CA CYS A 298 10.72 13.13 -0.12
C CYS A 298 10.09 11.80 -0.58
N ALA A 299 9.00 11.34 0.05
CA ALA A 299 8.30 10.13 -0.39
C ALA A 299 7.68 10.27 -1.79
N GLN A 300 7.05 11.40 -2.11
CA GLN A 300 6.52 11.67 -3.46
C GLN A 300 7.64 11.65 -4.52
N GLU A 301 8.80 12.23 -4.22
CA GLU A 301 9.96 12.22 -5.11
C GLU A 301 10.60 10.82 -5.24
N ILE A 302 10.60 10.00 -4.18
CA ILE A 302 10.99 8.58 -4.27
C ILE A 302 10.06 7.82 -5.22
N TRP A 303 8.74 8.07 -5.16
CA TRP A 303 7.78 7.50 -6.09
C TRP A 303 7.99 8.00 -7.53
N ARG A 304 8.33 9.26 -7.74
CA ARG A 304 8.71 9.79 -9.06
C ARG A 304 9.87 9.00 -9.65
N HIS A 305 10.96 8.84 -8.89
CA HIS A 305 12.12 8.09 -9.34
C HIS A 305 11.81 6.60 -9.56
N THR A 306 10.93 6.01 -8.75
CA THR A 306 10.42 4.65 -8.98
C THR A 306 9.67 4.55 -10.32
N GLY A 307 8.85 5.55 -10.66
CA GLY A 307 8.17 5.63 -11.96
C GLY A 307 9.14 5.73 -13.14
N ILE A 308 10.18 6.57 -13.02
CA ILE A 308 11.24 6.69 -14.04
C ILE A 308 11.92 5.34 -14.24
N LEU A 309 12.37 4.69 -13.15
CA LEU A 309 13.01 3.38 -13.20
C LEU A 309 12.11 2.32 -13.84
N TYR A 310 10.81 2.34 -13.53
CA TYR A 310 9.86 1.40 -14.12
C TYR A 310 9.71 1.57 -15.63
N VAL A 311 9.64 2.81 -16.14
CA VAL A 311 9.61 3.06 -17.60
C VAL A 311 10.89 2.57 -18.27
N HIS A 312 12.05 2.89 -17.69
CA HIS A 312 13.35 2.45 -18.21
C HIS A 312 13.45 0.93 -18.29
N HIS A 313 12.97 0.22 -17.28
CA HIS A 313 12.99 -1.23 -17.29
C HIS A 313 11.94 -1.84 -18.24
N ALA A 314 10.68 -1.42 -18.12
CA ALA A 314 9.56 -2.04 -18.82
C ALA A 314 9.56 -1.75 -20.32
N ILE A 315 10.02 -0.55 -20.73
CA ILE A 315 9.92 -0.06 -22.11
C ILE A 315 11.29 0.00 -22.76
N PHE A 316 12.24 0.73 -22.17
CA PHE A 316 13.53 1.00 -22.80
C PHE A 316 14.52 -0.15 -22.65
N ARG A 317 14.30 -1.05 -21.68
CA ARG A 317 15.24 -2.12 -21.30
C ARG A 317 16.63 -1.55 -21.00
N SER A 318 16.67 -0.39 -20.35
CA SER A 318 17.92 0.27 -19.97
C SER A 318 18.62 -0.50 -18.87
N ASP A 319 19.94 -0.58 -18.98
CA ASP A 319 20.79 -1.18 -17.95
C ASP A 319 21.09 -0.22 -16.79
N ALA A 320 21.73 -0.74 -15.74
CA ALA A 320 22.14 0.03 -14.56
C ALA A 320 23.17 1.15 -14.86
N SER A 321 23.83 1.12 -16.01
CA SER A 321 24.79 2.15 -16.43
C SER A 321 24.11 3.37 -17.07
N HIS A 322 22.84 3.24 -17.48
CA HIS A 322 22.08 4.32 -18.07
C HIS A 322 22.02 5.54 -17.12
N PRO A 323 22.35 6.77 -17.57
CA PRO A 323 22.48 7.94 -16.69
C PRO A 323 21.25 8.20 -15.82
N LEU A 324 20.05 8.16 -16.41
CA LEU A 324 18.80 8.39 -15.68
C LEU A 324 18.45 7.30 -14.67
N VAL A 325 18.85 6.05 -14.94
CA VAL A 325 18.67 4.92 -14.02
C VAL A 325 19.58 5.13 -12.81
N LYS A 326 20.88 5.38 -13.07
CA LYS A 326 21.88 5.65 -12.04
C LYS A 326 21.53 6.85 -11.17
N ASP A 327 21.07 7.94 -11.78
CA ASP A 327 20.71 9.16 -11.05
C ASP A 327 19.43 8.98 -10.24
N SER A 328 18.45 8.23 -10.75
CA SER A 328 17.23 7.91 -10.00
C SER A 328 17.53 7.07 -8.76
N VAL A 329 18.35 6.02 -8.89
CA VAL A 329 18.78 5.19 -7.73
C VAL A 329 19.51 6.05 -6.70
N LYS A 330 20.46 6.89 -7.12
CA LYS A 330 21.17 7.81 -6.21
C LYS A 330 20.23 8.76 -5.49
N ASN A 331 19.26 9.32 -6.20
CA ASN A 331 18.31 10.26 -5.60
C ASN A 331 17.38 9.56 -4.61
N ILE A 332 16.91 8.34 -4.92
CA ILE A 332 16.14 7.52 -3.96
C ILE A 332 16.95 7.31 -2.68
N ILE A 333 18.21 6.90 -2.78
CA ILE A 333 19.08 6.69 -1.61
C ILE A 333 19.26 7.98 -0.80
N LYS A 334 19.54 9.10 -1.48
CA LYS A 334 19.71 10.42 -0.82
C LYS A 334 18.44 10.88 -0.12
N LEU A 335 17.28 10.72 -0.76
CA LEU A 335 15.98 11.07 -0.19
C LEU A 335 15.61 10.15 0.96
N ALA A 336 15.84 8.84 0.85
CA ALA A 336 15.60 7.89 1.93
C ALA A 336 16.47 8.21 3.17
N ALA A 337 17.72 8.63 2.96
CA ALA A 337 18.63 9.01 4.04
C ALA A 337 18.19 10.27 4.82
N THR A 338 17.26 11.08 4.30
CA THR A 338 16.68 12.21 5.05
C THR A 338 15.46 11.80 5.88
N LEU A 339 14.95 10.58 5.69
CA LEU A 339 13.81 10.06 6.43
C LEU A 339 14.28 9.37 7.71
N LYS A 340 13.51 9.52 8.78
CA LYS A 340 13.75 8.78 10.02
C LYS A 340 13.42 7.30 9.77
N PRO A 341 14.35 6.36 9.99
CA PRO A 341 14.09 4.93 9.79
C PRO A 341 12.90 4.46 10.63
N GLY A 342 11.95 3.78 9.97
CA GLY A 342 10.68 3.39 10.58
C GLY A 342 9.76 4.55 10.96
N GLY A 343 10.15 5.80 10.78
CA GLY A 343 9.23 6.94 10.92
C GLY A 343 8.31 7.05 9.71
N THR A 344 7.29 7.89 9.81
CA THR A 344 6.51 8.28 8.63
C THR A 344 7.29 9.28 7.79
N PRO A 345 7.41 9.10 6.47
CA PRO A 345 6.76 8.08 5.64
C PRO A 345 7.59 6.86 5.25
N ASP A 346 8.76 6.61 5.87
CA ASP A 346 9.66 5.50 5.53
C ASP A 346 8.95 4.12 5.54
N CYS A 347 8.01 3.91 6.46
CA CYS A 347 7.21 2.68 6.51
C CYS A 347 6.29 2.44 5.27
N PHE A 348 6.02 3.47 4.47
CA PHE A 348 5.19 3.39 3.25
C PHE A 348 6.02 3.19 1.98
N LEU A 349 7.35 3.17 2.11
CA LEU A 349 8.27 3.03 0.98
C LEU A 349 8.66 1.58 0.69
N ALA A 350 8.01 0.60 1.33
CA ALA A 350 8.26 -0.82 1.06
C ALA A 350 8.02 -1.19 -0.41
N ALA A 351 6.92 -0.74 -1.01
CA ALA A 351 6.62 -0.98 -2.43
C ALA A 351 7.64 -0.34 -3.40
N PRO A 352 8.01 0.95 -3.28
CA PRO A 352 8.99 1.55 -4.16
C PRO A 352 10.39 0.95 -3.93
N TYR A 353 10.78 0.69 -2.67
CA TYR A 353 12.05 -0.01 -2.38
C TYR A 353 12.09 -1.41 -3.02
N PHE A 354 11.00 -2.17 -2.96
CA PHE A 354 10.87 -3.48 -3.60
C PHE A 354 11.03 -3.40 -5.12
N ILE A 355 10.30 -2.49 -5.77
CA ILE A 355 10.38 -2.28 -7.23
C ILE A 355 11.81 -1.91 -7.60
N ASN A 356 12.40 -0.92 -6.91
CA ASN A 356 13.74 -0.44 -7.23
C ASN A 356 14.82 -1.51 -7.02
N LEU A 357 14.71 -2.34 -5.97
CA LEU A 357 15.71 -3.38 -5.72
C LEU A 357 15.57 -4.56 -6.70
N GLY A 358 14.36 -4.97 -7.08
CA GLY A 358 14.15 -5.97 -8.14
C GLY A 358 14.69 -5.52 -9.50
N LEU A 359 14.59 -4.21 -9.79
CA LEU A 359 15.10 -3.60 -11.02
C LEU A 359 16.62 -3.46 -11.05
N VAL A 360 17.25 -3.17 -9.91
CA VAL A 360 18.71 -2.98 -9.79
C VAL A 360 19.47 -4.31 -9.63
N LEU A 361 18.87 -5.31 -8.98
CA LEU A 361 19.48 -6.63 -8.77
C LEU A 361 19.48 -7.53 -10.01
N ALA A 362 18.76 -7.17 -11.07
CA ALA A 362 18.85 -7.87 -12.34
C ALA A 362 20.25 -7.75 -13.00
N GLU A 363 21.11 -6.81 -12.54
CA GLU A 363 22.35 -6.46 -13.27
C GLU A 363 23.58 -6.08 -12.41
N ILE A 364 23.60 -6.24 -11.08
CA ILE A 364 24.77 -5.86 -10.24
C ILE A 364 25.35 -7.06 -9.47
N PRO A 365 26.69 -7.27 -9.44
CA PRO A 365 27.33 -8.30 -8.61
C PRO A 365 27.22 -8.00 -7.10
N ALA A 366 27.11 -9.07 -6.31
CA ALA A 366 26.67 -9.16 -4.91
C ALA A 366 27.31 -8.23 -3.84
N VAL A 367 28.29 -7.39 -4.16
CA VAL A 367 29.09 -6.63 -3.18
C VAL A 367 28.47 -5.26 -2.81
N THR A 368 27.57 -4.72 -3.64
CA THR A 368 26.85 -3.46 -3.34
C THR A 368 25.59 -3.67 -2.48
N LEU A 369 25.17 -4.91 -2.27
CA LEU A 369 23.97 -5.29 -1.51
C LEU A 369 24.06 -4.93 -0.03
N THR A 370 25.26 -4.96 0.56
CA THR A 370 25.44 -4.84 2.01
C THR A 370 25.12 -3.44 2.55
N LEU A 371 25.38 -2.39 1.76
CA LEU A 371 25.14 -1.00 2.18
C LEU A 371 23.69 -0.52 1.97
N SER A 372 22.94 -1.12 1.04
CA SER A 372 21.52 -0.77 0.81
C SER A 372 20.56 -1.54 1.73
N LEU A 373 20.94 -2.74 2.18
CA LEU A 373 20.15 -3.56 3.10
C LEU A 373 20.21 -3.06 4.56
N GLU A 374 21.28 -2.35 4.95
CA GLU A 374 21.40 -1.75 6.30
C GLU A 374 20.45 -0.57 6.53
N VAL A 375 19.93 0.05 5.45
CA VAL A 375 19.09 1.27 5.51
C VAL A 375 17.60 0.97 5.28
N MET A 376 17.24 -0.22 4.80
CA MET A 376 15.86 -0.56 4.48
C MET A 376 15.11 -1.16 5.69
N PRO A 377 13.82 -0.81 5.88
CA PRO A 377 12.95 -1.55 6.78
C PRO A 377 12.88 -3.01 6.32
N GLU A 378 13.19 -3.90 7.24
CA GLU A 378 13.47 -5.32 7.00
C GLU A 378 12.38 -6.11 6.25
N LYS A 379 11.11 -5.69 6.37
CA LYS A 379 9.99 -6.27 5.60
C LYS A 379 10.19 -6.15 4.10
N SER A 380 10.96 -5.16 3.65
CA SER A 380 11.35 -4.97 2.26
C SER A 380 12.38 -6.02 1.84
N CYS A 381 13.38 -6.29 2.68
CA CYS A 381 14.53 -7.15 2.38
C CYS A 381 14.16 -8.62 2.15
N GLU A 382 13.24 -9.20 2.92
CA GLU A 382 12.87 -10.62 2.75
C GLU A 382 11.82 -10.86 1.65
N MET A 383 10.94 -9.89 1.39
CA MET A 383 10.03 -9.90 0.24
C MET A 383 10.82 -9.87 -1.07
N ILE A 384 11.95 -9.14 -1.08
CA ILE A 384 12.93 -9.11 -2.16
C ILE A 384 13.63 -10.48 -2.32
N ILE A 385 14.01 -11.16 -1.22
CA ILE A 385 14.63 -12.51 -1.28
C ILE A 385 13.64 -13.58 -1.79
N TRP A 386 12.37 -13.51 -1.37
CA TRP A 386 11.32 -14.41 -1.86
C TRP A 386 11.04 -14.19 -3.36
N PHE A 387 11.03 -12.94 -3.82
CA PHE A 387 10.87 -12.61 -5.23
C PHE A 387 12.08 -13.07 -6.06
N TRP A 388 13.31 -12.85 -5.60
CA TRP A 388 14.53 -13.29 -6.28
C TRP A 388 14.57 -14.80 -6.50
N LYS A 389 14.23 -15.61 -5.50
CA LYS A 389 14.20 -17.09 -5.62
C LYS A 389 13.15 -17.61 -6.62
N ASN A 390 12.10 -16.85 -6.89
CA ASN A 390 11.02 -17.26 -7.80
C ASN A 390 11.13 -16.61 -9.19
N PHE A 391 11.93 -15.56 -9.37
CA PHE A 391 12.11 -14.87 -10.65
C PHE A 391 13.35 -15.34 -11.43
N SER A 392 14.36 -15.93 -10.78
CA SER A 392 15.57 -16.46 -11.44
C SER A 392 15.39 -17.80 -12.21
N TYR A 393 14.16 -18.28 -12.39
CA TYR A 393 13.85 -19.54 -13.09
C TYR A 393 12.81 -19.42 -14.20
N SER A 394 12.53 -18.21 -14.69
CA SER A 394 11.67 -18.02 -15.87
C SER A 394 12.49 -17.48 -17.03
N ASP A 395 13.26 -18.38 -17.67
CA ASP A 395 13.74 -18.20 -19.05
C ASP A 395 12.57 -18.25 -20.04
#